data_AF-A0A4Q0GJH2-F1
#
_entry.id   AF-A0A4Q0GJH2-F1
#
_cell.length_a   1.000
_cell.length_b   1.000
_cell.length_c   1.000
_cell.angle_alpha   90.00
_cell.angle_beta   90.00
_cell.angle_gamma   90.00
#
_symmetry.space_group_name_H-M   'P 1'
#
loop_
_entity.id
_entity.type
_entity.pdbx_description
1 polymer ?
#
loop_
_entity_poly.entity_id
_entity_poly.type
_entity_poly.pdbx_seq_one_letter_code
_entity_poly.pdbx_strand_id
1 'polypeptide(L)'
;MREPDFEIDGWCLEDGEAYHAEAPETFWIPERDRRESLEAGDHAKLIFRINVDNADGNVSFERMWVLVRERTSDGYLGVLNNEPDTVAENDEFWLGTELPFSAKHVININERDATTTALALDEPRTRWPG
;
A
#
# COMPACT_ATOMS: atom_id res chain seq x y z
N MET A 1 3.75 -1.53 14.92
CA MET A 1 2.38 -1.55 14.35
C MET A 1 2.24 -2.82 13.54
N ARG A 2 1.14 -3.56 13.60
CA ARG A 2 1.01 -4.80 12.82
C ARG A 2 0.77 -4.50 11.34
N GLU A 3 1.39 -5.27 10.44
CA GLU A 3 1.02 -5.25 9.00
C GLU A 3 -0.39 -5.86 8.81
N PRO A 4 -1.12 -5.49 7.73
CA PRO A 4 -2.40 -6.11 7.40
C PRO A 4 -2.22 -7.61 7.11
N ASP A 5 -3.12 -8.42 7.65
CA ASP A 5 -3.09 -9.87 7.56
C ASP A 5 -4.29 -10.40 6.78
N PHE A 6 -4.04 -11.32 5.85
CA PHE A 6 -5.06 -11.80 4.92
C PHE A 6 -6.23 -12.51 5.61
N GLU A 7 -5.96 -13.27 6.67
CA GLU A 7 -6.98 -14.06 7.38
C GLU A 7 -7.76 -13.21 8.39
N ILE A 8 -7.12 -12.18 8.95
CA ILE A 8 -7.72 -11.30 9.97
C ILE A 8 -8.46 -10.13 9.32
N ASP A 9 -7.85 -9.48 8.33
CA ASP A 9 -8.33 -8.24 7.72
C ASP A 9 -9.01 -8.47 6.36
N GLY A 10 -8.93 -9.69 5.82
CA GLY A 10 -9.42 -10.00 4.49
C GLY A 10 -8.52 -9.48 3.36
N TRP A 11 -7.38 -8.86 3.67
CA TRP A 11 -6.39 -8.43 2.69
C TRP A 11 -5.00 -8.31 3.30
N CYS A 12 -3.96 -8.40 2.48
CA CYS A 12 -2.57 -8.16 2.88
C CYS A 12 -1.77 -7.52 1.75
N LEU A 13 -0.52 -7.14 2.06
CA LEU A 13 0.44 -6.66 1.07
C LEU A 13 1.34 -7.80 0.60
N GLU A 14 1.62 -7.82 -0.70
CA GLU A 14 2.60 -8.75 -1.28
C GLU A 14 4.02 -8.15 -1.25
N ASP A 15 5.03 -9.04 -1.28
CA ASP A 15 6.44 -8.67 -1.26
C ASP A 15 6.97 -8.35 -2.67
N GLY A 16 7.09 -7.07 -2.99
CA GLY A 16 7.61 -6.60 -4.26
C GLY A 16 9.06 -7.01 -4.55
N GLU A 17 9.89 -7.21 -3.52
CA GLU A 17 11.25 -7.74 -3.67
C GLU A 17 11.23 -9.20 -4.08
N ALA A 18 10.31 -10.00 -3.51
CA ALA A 18 10.13 -11.39 -3.91
C ALA A 18 9.70 -11.50 -5.38
N TYR A 19 8.71 -10.71 -5.82
CA TYR A 19 8.31 -10.65 -7.23
C TYR A 19 9.46 -10.24 -8.16
N HIS A 20 10.27 -9.26 -7.75
CA HIS A 20 11.45 -8.85 -8.51
C HIS A 20 12.52 -9.96 -8.56
N ALA A 21 12.77 -10.65 -7.45
CA ALA A 21 13.76 -11.73 -7.39
C ALA A 21 13.36 -12.93 -8.26
N GLU A 22 12.07 -13.25 -8.34
CA GLU A 22 11.55 -14.33 -9.19
C GLU A 22 11.59 -13.98 -10.68
N ALA A 23 11.35 -12.72 -11.05
CA ALA A 23 11.22 -12.29 -12.43
C ALA A 23 11.89 -10.93 -12.73
N PRO A 24 13.20 -10.78 -12.52
CA PRO A 24 13.88 -9.48 -12.51
C PRO A 24 13.85 -8.76 -13.87
N GLU A 25 13.77 -9.49 -14.98
CA GLU A 25 13.72 -8.92 -16.33
C GLU A 25 12.36 -8.32 -16.68
N THR A 26 11.29 -8.78 -16.05
CA THR A 26 9.91 -8.40 -16.38
C THR A 26 9.18 -7.68 -15.24
N PHE A 27 9.72 -7.76 -14.03
CA PHE A 27 9.18 -7.13 -12.84
C PHE A 27 10.22 -6.18 -12.26
N TRP A 28 10.30 -4.97 -12.81
CA TRP A 28 11.17 -3.93 -12.27
C TRP A 28 10.58 -3.31 -11.00
N ILE A 29 11.44 -2.97 -10.03
CA ILE A 29 11.10 -2.18 -8.85
C ILE A 29 12.13 -1.06 -8.65
N PRO A 30 11.78 0.05 -7.95
CA PRO A 30 12.73 1.10 -7.62
C PRO A 30 13.91 0.59 -6.78
N GLU A 31 15.05 1.27 -6.91
CA GLU A 31 16.25 0.98 -6.14
C GLU A 31 15.98 0.99 -4.62
N ARG A 32 16.70 0.15 -3.89
CA ARG A 32 16.53 -0.02 -2.44
C ARG A 32 16.57 1.30 -1.69
N ASP A 33 17.59 2.12 -1.94
CA ASP A 33 17.77 3.40 -1.25
C ASP A 33 16.55 4.31 -1.42
N ARG A 34 15.93 4.32 -2.61
CA ARG A 34 14.71 5.10 -2.89
C ARG A 34 13.50 4.58 -2.11
N ARG A 35 13.33 3.25 -2.02
CA ARG A 35 12.25 2.62 -1.24
C ARG A 35 12.45 2.76 0.27
N GLU A 36 13.71 2.83 0.71
CA GLU A 36 14.09 3.04 2.10
C GLU A 36 14.15 4.53 2.48
N SER A 37 13.94 5.47 1.56
CA SER A 37 14.01 6.92 1.84
C SER A 37 12.73 7.69 1.53
N LEU A 38 11.56 7.03 1.51
CA LEU A 38 10.30 7.71 1.25
C LEU A 38 10.00 8.76 2.33
N GLU A 39 9.38 9.85 1.92
CA GLU A 39 8.96 10.96 2.76
C GLU A 39 7.45 11.21 2.65
N ALA A 40 6.90 11.94 3.61
CA ALA A 40 5.52 12.39 3.56
C ALA A 40 5.23 13.14 2.25
N GLY A 41 4.17 12.76 1.57
CA GLY A 41 3.78 13.29 0.26
C GLY A 41 4.19 12.41 -0.92
N ASP A 42 5.12 11.47 -0.76
CA ASP A 42 5.44 10.53 -1.84
C ASP A 42 4.26 9.59 -2.07
N HIS A 43 4.13 9.05 -3.29
CA HIS A 43 3.25 7.92 -3.53
C HIS A 43 4.06 6.66 -3.76
N ALA A 44 3.74 5.62 -2.99
CA ALA A 44 4.26 4.28 -3.18
C ALA A 44 3.19 3.42 -3.86
N LYS A 45 3.55 2.73 -4.94
CA LYS A 45 2.68 1.71 -5.53
C LYS A 45 2.98 0.38 -4.87
N LEU A 46 1.95 -0.27 -4.36
CA LEU A 46 2.03 -1.56 -3.67
C LEU A 46 1.16 -2.59 -4.39
N ILE A 47 1.33 -3.87 -4.07
CA ILE A 47 0.44 -4.95 -4.50
C ILE A 47 -0.38 -5.41 -3.31
N PHE A 48 -1.70 -5.43 -3.48
CA PHE A 48 -2.67 -5.85 -2.48
C PHE A 48 -3.23 -7.20 -2.90
N ARG A 49 -3.19 -8.16 -1.98
CA ARG A 49 -3.91 -9.43 -2.10
C ARG A 49 -5.19 -9.33 -1.29
N ILE A 50 -6.33 -9.48 -1.94
CA ILE A 50 -7.65 -9.15 -1.38
C ILE A 50 -8.53 -10.39 -1.46
N ASN A 51 -9.18 -10.73 -0.34
CA ASN A 51 -10.22 -11.73 -0.30
C ASN A 51 -11.51 -11.11 -0.85
N VAL A 52 -12.01 -11.66 -1.96
CA VAL A 52 -13.26 -11.22 -2.56
C VAL A 52 -14.35 -12.15 -2.05
N ASP A 53 -15.24 -11.62 -1.22
CA ASP A 53 -16.37 -12.36 -0.67
C ASP A 53 -17.40 -12.67 -1.78
N ASN A 54 -17.09 -13.70 -2.56
CA ASN A 54 -17.96 -14.27 -3.57
C ASN A 54 -18.14 -15.77 -3.30
N ALA A 55 -19.16 -16.36 -3.94
CA ALA A 55 -19.54 -17.76 -3.71
C ALA A 55 -18.41 -18.77 -4.00
N ASP A 56 -17.36 -18.36 -4.71
CA ASP A 56 -16.24 -19.20 -5.12
C ASP A 56 -14.97 -18.99 -4.25
N GLY A 57 -14.96 -18.02 -3.33
CA GLY A 57 -13.82 -17.72 -2.46
C GLY A 57 -12.59 -17.21 -3.23
N ASN A 58 -12.80 -16.29 -4.18
CA ASN A 58 -11.71 -15.81 -5.04
C ASN A 58 -10.78 -14.83 -4.32
N VAL A 59 -9.50 -14.88 -4.72
CA VAL A 59 -8.48 -13.91 -4.34
C VAL A 59 -8.22 -12.98 -5.51
N SER A 60 -8.20 -11.68 -5.25
CA SER A 60 -7.79 -10.65 -6.21
C SER A 60 -6.42 -10.09 -5.87
N PHE A 61 -5.68 -9.66 -6.90
CA PHE A 61 -4.40 -8.97 -6.77
C PHE A 61 -4.46 -7.63 -7.49
N GLU A 62 -4.30 -6.53 -6.75
CA GLU A 62 -4.43 -5.18 -7.28
C GLU A 62 -3.17 -4.34 -7.01
N ARG A 63 -2.78 -3.50 -7.97
CA ARG A 63 -1.64 -2.58 -7.83
C ARG A 63 -2.12 -1.16 -7.58
N MET A 64 -2.10 -0.74 -6.33
CA MET A 64 -2.69 0.54 -5.93
C MET A 64 -1.66 1.51 -5.36
N TRP A 65 -1.96 2.80 -5.46
CA TRP A 65 -1.14 3.87 -4.91
C TRP A 65 -1.51 4.16 -3.47
N VAL A 66 -0.48 4.36 -2.64
CA VAL A 66 -0.58 4.77 -1.25
C VAL A 66 0.19 6.07 -1.09
N LEU A 67 -0.47 7.11 -0.57
CA LEU A 67 0.16 8.36 -0.18
C LEU A 67 0.91 8.15 1.13
N VAL A 68 2.22 8.35 1.13
CA VAL A 68 3.05 8.27 2.33
C VAL A 68 2.73 9.45 3.24
N ARG A 69 2.49 9.16 4.51
CA ARG A 69 2.14 10.16 5.53
C ARG A 69 3.21 10.32 6.59
N GLU A 70 3.73 9.20 7.06
CA GLU A 70 4.68 9.17 8.16
C GLU A 70 5.70 8.06 7.93
N ARG A 71 6.94 8.34 8.31
CA ARG A 71 7.99 7.33 8.42
C ARG A 71 8.03 6.83 9.86
N THR A 72 7.97 5.52 10.05
CA THR A 72 8.01 4.86 11.35
C THR A 72 9.37 4.14 11.54
N SER A 73 9.60 3.55 12.72
CA SER A 73 10.81 2.73 12.94
C SER A 73 10.85 1.48 12.06
N ASP A 74 9.67 0.98 11.68
CA ASP A 74 9.51 -0.33 11.03
C ASP A 74 9.11 -0.20 9.55
N GLY A 75 9.02 1.03 9.03
CA GLY A 75 8.60 1.33 7.66
C GLY A 75 7.87 2.66 7.59
N TYR A 76 6.62 2.61 7.14
CA TYR A 76 5.81 3.77 6.82
C TYR A 76 4.35 3.56 7.22
N LEU A 77 3.68 4.67 7.49
CA LEU A 77 2.24 4.79 7.44
C LEU A 77 1.86 5.59 6.20
N GLY A 78 0.83 5.12 5.51
CA GLY A 78 0.28 5.81 4.35
C GLY A 78 -1.22 5.61 4.23
N VAL A 79 -1.79 6.30 3.25
CA VAL A 79 -3.23 6.29 2.99
C VAL A 79 -3.49 5.80 1.58
N LEU A 80 -4.38 4.81 1.44
CA LEU A 80 -4.79 4.31 0.14
C LEU A 80 -5.37 5.46 -0.69
N ASN A 81 -4.77 5.71 -1.86
CA ASN A 81 -5.09 6.84 -2.73
C ASN A 81 -5.73 6.39 -4.06
N ASN A 82 -6.30 5.18 -4.08
CA ASN A 82 -7.07 4.60 -5.17
C ASN A 82 -8.32 3.91 -4.62
N GLU A 83 -9.34 3.75 -5.45
CA GLU A 83 -10.49 2.87 -5.20
C GLU A 83 -10.14 1.45 -5.64
N PRO A 84 -10.25 0.43 -4.77
CA PRO A 84 -10.17 -0.97 -5.18
C PRO A 84 -11.22 -1.35 -6.24
N ASP A 85 -10.83 -2.15 -7.22
CA ASP A 85 -11.73 -2.56 -8.32
C ASP A 85 -12.62 -3.76 -7.95
N THR A 86 -12.16 -4.61 -7.01
CA THR A 86 -12.79 -5.92 -6.75
C THR A 86 -13.64 -6.02 -5.49
N VAL A 87 -13.69 -4.96 -4.67
CA VAL A 87 -14.57 -4.90 -3.49
C VAL A 87 -15.47 -3.68 -3.57
N ALA A 88 -16.63 -3.73 -2.91
CA ALA A 88 -17.51 -2.55 -2.82
C ALA A 88 -16.98 -1.57 -1.78
N GLU A 89 -17.33 -0.29 -1.91
CA GLU A 89 -17.04 0.73 -0.90
C GLU A 89 -17.51 0.29 0.48
N ASN A 90 -16.61 0.38 1.46
CA ASN A 90 -16.81 -0.02 2.84
C ASN A 90 -15.90 0.82 3.77
N ASP A 91 -16.06 0.65 5.09
CA ASP A 91 -15.33 1.45 6.08
C ASP A 91 -14.03 0.78 6.59
N GLU A 92 -13.68 -0.40 6.07
CA GLU A 92 -12.52 -1.19 6.52
C GLU A 92 -11.34 -1.09 5.55
N PHE A 93 -11.58 -1.27 4.25
CA PHE A 93 -10.58 -1.25 3.19
C PHE A 93 -11.14 -0.56 1.94
N TRP A 94 -10.96 0.76 1.90
CA TRP A 94 -11.34 1.62 0.78
C TRP A 94 -10.44 2.86 0.64
N LEU A 95 -10.69 3.70 -0.36
CA LEU A 95 -10.01 4.98 -0.55
C LEU A 95 -10.00 5.80 0.76
N GLY A 96 -8.82 6.28 1.15
CA GLY A 96 -8.64 7.05 2.38
C GLY A 96 -8.34 6.20 3.64
N THR A 97 -8.27 4.88 3.51
CA THR A 97 -7.86 3.97 4.60
C THR A 97 -6.37 4.08 4.84
N GLU A 98 -5.98 4.28 6.11
CA GLU A 98 -4.60 4.24 6.55
C GLU A 98 -4.09 2.80 6.68
N LEU A 99 -2.84 2.57 6.29
CA LEU A 99 -2.19 1.27 6.41
C LEU A 99 -0.68 1.39 6.65
N PRO A 100 -0.08 0.45 7.40
CA PRO A 100 1.37 0.32 7.49
C PRO A 100 1.92 -0.48 6.30
N PHE A 101 3.12 -0.11 5.86
CA PHE A 101 3.89 -0.85 4.86
C PHE A 101 5.39 -0.60 5.06
N SER A 102 6.23 -1.48 4.51
CA SER A 102 7.69 -1.34 4.53
C SER A 102 8.26 -1.30 3.11
N ALA A 103 9.57 -1.01 2.99
CA ALA A 103 10.23 -0.85 1.69
C ALA A 103 10.04 -2.06 0.77
N LYS A 104 10.01 -3.29 1.32
CA LYS A 104 9.85 -4.54 0.55
C LYS A 104 8.56 -4.59 -0.29
N HIS A 105 7.52 -3.86 0.12
CA HIS A 105 6.23 -3.83 -0.60
C HIS A 105 6.24 -2.88 -1.82
N VAL A 106 7.21 -1.96 -1.91
CA VAL A 106 7.18 -0.85 -2.87
C VAL A 106 7.62 -1.31 -4.26
N ILE A 107 6.70 -1.24 -5.23
CA ILE A 107 6.93 -1.66 -6.61
C ILE A 107 7.00 -0.48 -7.60
N ASN A 108 6.63 0.72 -7.17
CA ASN A 108 6.84 1.96 -7.92
C ASN A 108 6.76 3.17 -6.98
N ILE A 109 7.33 4.31 -7.38
CA ILE A 109 7.33 5.56 -6.61
C ILE A 109 6.97 6.71 -7.55
N ASN A 110 6.05 7.56 -7.13
CA ASN A 110 5.94 8.93 -7.65
C ASN A 110 6.42 9.89 -6.56
N GLU A 111 7.34 10.79 -6.95
CA GLU A 111 7.90 11.78 -6.03
C GLU A 111 6.84 12.80 -5.61
N ARG A 112 6.90 13.18 -4.34
CA ARG A 112 6.10 14.24 -3.74
C ARG A 112 6.23 15.57 -4.48
N ASP A 113 5.14 16.33 -4.45
CA ASP A 113 5.12 17.75 -4.80
C ASP A 113 4.47 18.57 -3.67
N ALA A 114 4.29 19.87 -3.89
CA ALA A 114 3.69 20.76 -2.89
C ALA A 114 2.24 20.37 -2.55
N THR A 115 1.50 19.84 -3.52
CA THR A 115 0.11 19.42 -3.35
C THR A 115 0.03 18.12 -2.55
N THR A 116 0.83 17.11 -2.90
CA THR A 116 0.81 15.82 -2.21
C THR A 116 1.42 15.91 -0.81
N THR A 117 2.43 16.79 -0.62
CA THR A 117 2.99 17.08 0.71
C THR A 117 1.92 17.70 1.62
N ALA A 118 1.08 18.60 1.11
CA ALA A 118 -0.02 19.17 1.89
C ALA A 118 -1.09 18.11 2.20
N LEU A 119 -1.46 17.27 1.21
CA LEU A 119 -2.44 16.20 1.38
C LEU A 119 -2.00 15.17 2.43
N ALA A 120 -0.70 14.90 2.57
CA ALA A 120 -0.17 13.98 3.57
C ALA A 120 -0.40 14.43 5.02
N LEU A 121 -0.78 15.69 5.25
CA LEU A 121 -1.13 16.23 6.56
C LEU A 121 -2.59 15.95 6.96
N ASP A 122 -3.47 15.70 6.00
CA ASP A 122 -4.90 15.49 6.25
C ASP A 122 -5.16 14.19 7.02
N GLU A 123 -6.19 14.18 7.85
CA GLU A 123 -6.59 12.96 8.56
C GLU A 123 -7.09 11.89 7.58
N PRO A 124 -6.72 10.61 7.79
CA PRO A 124 -7.22 9.55 6.94
C PRO A 124 -8.70 9.36 7.23
N ARG A 125 -9.44 8.89 6.22
CA ARG A 125 -10.87 8.56 6.38
C ARG A 125 -11.07 7.49 7.45
N THR A 126 -10.23 6.46 7.40
CA THR A 126 -10.21 5.35 8.35
C THR A 126 -8.78 5.18 8.86
N ARG A 127 -8.60 5.16 10.19
CA ARG A 127 -7.29 4.91 10.83
C ARG A 127 -7.00 3.40 10.88
N TRP A 128 -5.72 3.03 10.75
CA TRP A 128 -5.32 1.65 10.93
C TRP A 128 -5.50 1.24 12.40
N PRO A 129 -6.22 0.14 12.72
CA PRO A 129 -6.49 -0.24 14.10
C PRO A 129 -5.32 -0.97 14.82
N GLY A 130 -4.21 -1.24 14.12
CA GLY A 130 -3.12 -2.13 14.58
C GLY A 130 -1.82 -1.47 15.05
#